data_AF-A0A8I2G1R7-F1
#
_entry.id   AF-A0A8I2G1R7-F1
#
_cell.length_a   1.000
_cell.length_b   1.000
_cell.length_c   1.000
_cell.angle_alpha   90.00
_cell.angle_beta   90.00
_cell.angle_gamma   90.00
#
_symmetry.space_group_name_H-M   'P 1'
#
loop_
_entity.id
_entity.type
_entity.pdbx_description
1 polymer ?
#
loop_
_entity_poly.entity_id
_entity_poly.type
_entity_poly.pdbx_seq_one_letter_code
_entity_poly.pdbx_strand_id
1 'polypeptide(L)' 'MTELKDRECEACRVGAPLVTEEEIAELLPEIPEWEIIEEDGIKKLTRSFKFNNFSGALSFTVKVGEL' A
#
# COMPACT_ATOMS: atom_id res chain seq x y z
N MET A 1 -5.58 -12.22 15.73
CA MET A 1 -4.63 -11.56 14.81
C MET A 1 -5.00 -10.09 14.78
N THR A 2 -4.02 -9.20 14.80
CA THR A 2 -4.23 -7.75 14.63
C THR A 2 -4.50 -7.47 13.16
N GLU A 3 -5.56 -6.71 12.84
CA GLU A 3 -5.90 -6.34 11.46
C GLU A 3 -4.76 -5.50 10.86
N LEU A 4 -4.52 -5.61 9.55
CA LEU A 4 -3.43 -4.92 8.87
C LEU A 4 -3.45 -3.40 9.11
N LYS A 5 -4.66 -2.82 9.17
CA LYS A 5 -4.87 -1.38 9.40
C LYS A 5 -4.47 -0.89 10.80
N ASP A 6 -4.37 -1.81 11.77
CA ASP A 6 -4.01 -1.48 13.16
C ASP A 6 -2.50 -1.63 13.40
N ARG A 7 -1.72 -2.00 12.38
CA ARG A 7 -0.26 -2.06 12.45
C ARG A 7 0.34 -0.67 12.29
N GLU A 8 1.39 -0.40 13.06
CA GLU A 8 2.14 0.84 12.95
C GLU A 8 3.15 0.78 11.80
N CYS A 9 3.20 1.84 10.99
CA CYS A 9 4.23 2.00 9.98
C CYS A 9 5.42 2.74 10.61
N GLU A 10 6.60 2.13 10.58
CA GLU A 10 7.85 2.77 10.98
C GLU A 10 8.67 3.18 9.75
N ALA A 11 9.57 4.14 9.91
CA ALA A 11 10.45 4.56 8.83
C ALA A 11 11.28 3.38 8.31
N CYS A 12 11.18 3.08 7.02
CA CYS A 12 11.94 2.01 6.39
C CYS A 12 13.45 2.23 6.57
N ARG A 13 14.13 1.24 7.14
CA ARG A 13 15.59 1.18 7.26
C ARG A 13 16.18 0.23 6.22
N VAL A 14 17.45 0.44 5.85
CA VAL A 14 18.19 -0.51 5.01
C VAL A 14 18.18 -1.88 5.68
N GLY A 15 17.75 -2.90 4.94
CA GLY A 15 17.63 -4.27 5.45
C GLY A 15 16.36 -4.54 6.28
N ALA A 16 15.35 -3.65 6.23
CA ALA A 16 14.03 -3.99 6.74
C ALA A 16 13.52 -5.31 6.13
N PRO A 17 12.88 -6.18 6.93
CA PRO A 17 12.40 -7.46 6.43
C PRO A 17 11.37 -7.25 5.33
N LEU A 18 11.45 -8.10 4.31
CA LEU A 18 10.43 -8.18 3.28
C LEU A 18 9.27 -9.02 3.81
N VAL A 19 8.05 -8.66 3.39
CA VAL A 19 6.86 -9.48 3.61
C VAL A 19 7.06 -10.81 2.89
N THR A 20 6.89 -11.94 3.59
CA THR A 20 7.05 -13.27 2.97
C THR A 20 5.87 -13.64 2.08
N GLU A 21 5.99 -14.68 1.26
CA GLU A 21 4.88 -15.14 0.41
C GLU A 21 3.68 -15.61 1.25
N GLU A 22 3.93 -16.22 2.41
CA GLU A 22 2.89 -16.65 3.35
C GLU A 22 2.16 -15.43 3.93
N GLU A 23 2.91 -14.42 4.38
CA GLU A 23 2.34 -13.18 4.89
C GLU A 23 1.57 -12.41 3.79
N ILE A 24 2.05 -12.41 2.55
CA ILE A 24 1.33 -11.82 1.42
C ILE A 24 -0.03 -12.51 1.24
N ALA A 25 -0.06 -13.86 1.27
CA ALA A 25 -1.29 -14.61 1.11
C ALA A 25 -2.32 -14.34 2.23
N GLU A 26 -1.85 -14.03 3.44
CA GLU A 26 -2.71 -13.66 4.56
C GLU A 26 -3.18 -12.19 4.52
N LEU A 27 -2.30 -11.27 4.13
CA LEU A 27 -2.54 -9.82 4.23
C LEU A 27 -3.23 -9.21 3.00
N LEU A 28 -2.93 -9.70 1.79
CA LEU A 28 -3.49 -9.14 0.56
C LEU A 28 -5.04 -9.16 0.51
N PRO A 29 -5.73 -10.18 1.04
CA PRO A 29 -7.20 -10.18 1.12
C PRO A 29 -7.79 -9.04 1.97
N GLU A 30 -7.03 -8.44 2.90
CA GLU A 30 -7.50 -7.30 3.69
C GLU A 30 -7.53 -5.98 2.88
N ILE A 31 -6.83 -5.94 1.74
CA ILE A 31 -6.68 -4.75 0.88
C ILE A 31 -7.02 -5.08 -0.58
N PRO A 32 -8.26 -5.49 -0.91
CA PRO A 32 -8.63 -6.12 -2.18
C PRO A 32 -8.50 -5.23 -3.42
N GLU A 33 -8.35 -3.91 -3.25
CA GLU A 33 -8.15 -2.96 -4.35
C GLU A 33 -6.67 -2.70 -4.67
N TRP A 34 -5.76 -3.32 -3.92
CA TRP A 34 -4.32 -3.22 -4.13
C TRP A 34 -3.79 -4.47 -4.84
N GLU A 35 -2.82 -4.25 -5.72
CA GLU A 35 -2.18 -5.27 -6.53
C GLU A 35 -0.68 -5.26 -6.29
N ILE A 36 -0.04 -6.43 -6.39
CA ILE A 36 1.42 -6.54 -6.35
C ILE A 36 1.93 -6.49 -7.79
N ILE A 37 2.81 -5.53 -8.07
CA ILE A 37 3.58 -5.45 -9.31
C ILE A 37 5.06 -5.71 -9.02
N GLU A 38 5.79 -6.15 -10.03
CA GLU A 38 7.25 -6.30 -9.95
C GLU A 38 7.90 -5.31 -10.91
N GLU A 39 8.74 -4.43 -10.37
CA GLU A 39 9.45 -3.40 -11.12
C GLU A 39 10.91 -3.37 -10.65
N ASP A 40 11.85 -3.53 -11.59
CA ASP A 40 13.29 -3.65 -11.32
C ASP A 40 13.66 -4.75 -10.30
N GLY A 41 12.88 -5.85 -10.29
CA GLY A 41 13.06 -6.96 -9.36
C GLY A 41 12.56 -6.67 -7.93
N ILE A 42 11.83 -5.58 -7.73
CA ILE A 42 11.24 -5.20 -6.44
C ILE A 42 9.72 -5.37 -6.54
N LYS A 43 9.15 -6.18 -5.65
CA LYS A 43 7.69 -6.27 -5.47
C LYS A 43 7.16 -5.01 -4.79
N LYS A 44 6.15 -4.39 -5.39
CA LYS A 44 5.52 -3.14 -4.91
C LYS A 44 4.01 -3.30 -4.89
N LEU A 45 3.36 -2.74 -3.87
CA LEU A 45 1.91 -2.58 -3.85
C LEU A 45 1.51 -1.35 -4.68
N THR A 46 0.54 -1.53 -5.56
CA THR A 46 -0.02 -0.47 -6.41
C THR A 46 -1.54 -0.47 -6.32
N ARG A 47 -2.14 0.71 -6.30
CA ARG A 47 -3.58 0.90 -6.41
C ARG A 47 -3.88 2.15 -7.23
N SER A 48 -4.85 2.03 -8.14
CA SER A 48 -5.33 3.15 -8.94
C SER A 48 -6.61 3.74 -8.37
N PHE A 49 -6.60 5.03 -8.06
CA PHE A 49 -7.80 5.78 -7.63
C PHE A 49 -8.36 6.59 -8.81
N LYS A 50 -9.62 6.37 -9.16
CA LYS A 50 -10.29 7.06 -10.28
C LYS A 50 -11.18 8.19 -9.75
N PHE A 51 -11.10 9.35 -10.39
CA PHE A 51 -11.88 10.53 -10.05
C PHE A 51 -12.53 11.13 -11.29
N ASN A 52 -13.69 11.76 -11.12
CA ASN A 52 -14.44 12.38 -12.22
C ASN A 52 -13.74 13.61 -12.81
N ASN A 53 -12.85 14.25 -12.06
CA ASN A 53 -12.09 15.42 -12.50
C ASN A 53 -10.79 15.57 -11.70
N PHE A 54 -9.91 16.44 -12.20
CA PHE A 54 -8.61 16.72 -11.59
C PHE A 54 -8.71 17.32 -10.18
N SER A 55 -9.68 18.20 -9.92
CA SER A 55 -9.86 18.83 -8.60
C SER A 55 -10.15 17.78 -7.51
N GLY A 56 -10.93 16.75 -7.83
CA GLY A 56 -11.21 15.64 -6.92
C GLY A 56 -9.97 14.79 -6.64
N ALA A 57 -9.20 14.46 -7.69
CA ALA A 57 -7.93 13.74 -7.56
C ALA A 57 -6.93 14.49 -6.68
N LEU A 58 -6.74 15.79 -6.93
CA LEU A 58 -5.81 16.63 -6.17
C LEU A 58 -6.22 16.73 -4.69
N SER A 59 -7.51 16.91 -4.42
CA SER A 59 -8.02 16.98 -3.04
C SER A 59 -7.78 15.67 -2.27
N PHE A 60 -7.90 14.52 -2.94
CA PHE A 60 -7.54 13.24 -2.35
C PHE A 60 -6.04 13.13 -2.09
N THR A 61 -5.21 13.49 -3.07
CA THR A 61 -3.75 13.46 -2.94
C THR A 61 -3.25 14.32 -1.78
N VAL A 62 -3.81 15.52 -1.59
CA VAL A 62 -3.46 16.39 -0.44
C VAL A 62 -3.78 15.70 0.87
N LYS A 63 -4.98 15.13 1.02
CA LYS A 63 -5.36 14.41 2.25
C LYS A 63 -4.43 13.24 2.55
N VAL A 64 -4.00 12.49 1.54
CA VAL A 64 -3.03 11.40 1.72
C VAL A 64 -1.68 11.92 2.17
N GLY A 65 -1.22 13.07 1.66
CA GLY A 65 0.05 13.67 2.04
C GLY A 65 0.07 14.33 3.43
N GLU A 66 -1.09 14.57 4.03
CA GLU A 66 -1.24 15.13 5.38
C GLU A 66 -1.33 14.06 6.49
N LEU A 67 -1.44 12.76 6.12
CA LEU A 67 -1.40 11.62 7.04
C LEU A 67 0.02 11.32 7.51
#